data_AF-A0A8B9R6Q7-F1
#
_entry.id   AF-A0A8B9R6Q7-F1
#
_cell.length_a   1.000
_cell.length_b   1.000
_cell.length_c   1.000
_cell.angle_alpha   90.00
_cell.angle_beta   90.00
_cell.angle_gamma   90.00
#
_symmetry.space_group_name_H-M   'P 1'
#
loop_
_entity.id
_entity.type
_entity.pdbx_description
1 polymer ?
#
loop_
_entity_poly.entity_id
_entity_poly.type
_entity_poly.pdbx_seq_one_letter_code
_entity_poly.pdbx_strand_id
1 'polypeptide(L)'
;MEASLTSIDSLEELAFIKRYKGQANHWFGLHEDVNGRWRWTNGTAFNNWFEVRGGGPCAYINQERISSAFCNTEKYWICSRPNKYVEWRQKIYPK
;
A
#
# COMPACT_ATOMS: atom_id res chain seq x y z
N MET A 1 -2.48 -17.84 -7.22
CA MET A 1 -2.76 -16.40 -7.39
C MET A 1 -2.15 -15.72 -6.20
N GLU A 2 -0.99 -15.08 -6.36
CA GLU A 2 -0.35 -14.35 -5.26
C GLU A 2 -0.50 -12.86 -5.52
N ALA A 3 -1.25 -12.20 -4.65
CA ALA A 3 -1.41 -10.76 -4.61
C ALA A 3 -1.23 -10.36 -3.15
N SER A 4 -0.64 -9.19 -2.93
CA SER A 4 -0.52 -8.59 -1.60
C SER A 4 -1.32 -7.30 -1.56
N LEU A 5 -1.55 -6.76 -0.37
CA LEU A 5 -1.97 -5.38 -0.25
C LEU A 5 -0.98 -4.49 -1.01
N THR A 6 -1.50 -3.51 -1.76
CA THR A 6 -0.69 -2.81 -2.76
C THR A 6 0.39 -1.95 -2.13
N SER A 7 1.61 -2.03 -2.65
CA SER A 7 2.58 -0.94 -2.54
C SER A 7 2.13 0.23 -3.41
N ILE A 8 2.68 1.42 -3.16
CA ILE A 8 2.44 2.60 -3.99
C ILE A 8 3.80 3.21 -4.30
N ASP A 9 4.23 3.01 -5.54
CA ASP A 9 5.59 3.30 -5.97
C ASP A 9 5.71 4.67 -6.66
N SER A 10 4.58 5.30 -7.01
CA SER A 10 4.57 6.61 -7.67
C SER A 10 3.38 7.50 -7.30
N LEU A 11 3.51 8.80 -7.60
CA LEU A 11 2.44 9.78 -7.43
C LEU A 11 1.24 9.48 -8.34
N GLU A 12 1.50 9.01 -9.56
CA GLU A 12 0.49 8.63 -10.55
C GLU A 12 -0.33 7.44 -10.05
N GLU A 13 0.32 6.45 -9.46
CA GLU A 13 -0.37 5.29 -8.86
C GLU A 13 -1.23 5.72 -7.67
N LEU A 14 -0.70 6.58 -6.79
CA LEU A 14 -1.49 7.14 -5.69
C LEU A 14 -2.71 7.92 -6.20
N ALA A 15 -2.54 8.74 -7.24
CA ALA A 15 -3.62 9.49 -7.85
C ALA A 15 -4.67 8.57 -8.49
N PHE A 16 -4.24 7.52 -9.19
CA PHE A 16 -5.12 6.49 -9.75
C PHE A 16 -5.95 5.82 -8.64
N ILE A 17 -5.30 5.35 -7.58
CA ILE A 17 -5.99 4.70 -6.46
C ILE A 17 -7.00 5.65 -5.82
N LYS A 18 -6.61 6.89 -5.50
CA LYS A 18 -7.52 7.89 -4.91
C LYS A 18 -8.72 8.17 -5.81
N ARG A 19 -8.53 8.20 -7.13
CA ARG A 19 -9.59 8.49 -8.10
C ARG A 19 -10.63 7.35 -8.22
N TYR A 20 -10.21 6.10 -8.06
CA TYR A 20 -11.03 4.92 -8.37
C TYR A 20 -11.47 4.08 -7.16
N LYS A 21 -10.84 4.22 -5.99
CA LYS A 21 -11.24 3.47 -4.78
C LYS A 21 -12.67 3.74 -4.29
N GLY A 22 -13.33 4.79 -4.80
CA GLY A 22 -14.65 5.21 -4.35
C GLY A 22 -14.65 5.86 -2.97
N GLN A 23 -15.83 5.92 -2.35
CA GLN A 23 -16.03 6.66 -1.09
C GLN A 23 -15.49 5.95 0.14
N ALA A 24 -15.42 4.61 0.13
CA ALA A 24 -15.03 3.84 1.29
C ALA A 24 -13.52 3.95 1.59
N ASN A 25 -13.18 3.65 2.84
CA ASN A 25 -11.80 3.57 3.30
C ASN A 25 -11.20 2.22 2.89
N HIS A 26 -9.95 2.24 2.44
CA HIS A 26 -9.26 1.05 1.94
C HIS A 26 -7.89 0.89 2.57
N TRP A 27 -7.62 -0.27 3.14
CA TRP A 27 -6.28 -0.70 3.50
C TRP A 27 -5.41 -0.84 2.24
N PHE A 28 -4.14 -0.51 2.39
CA PHE A 28 -3.08 -0.79 1.41
C PHE A 28 -1.85 -1.32 2.14
N GLY A 29 -0.79 -1.68 1.40
CA GLY A 29 0.29 -2.51 1.90
C GLY A 29 1.29 -1.83 2.83
N LEU A 30 0.92 -0.73 3.48
CA LEU A 30 1.80 0.04 4.35
C LEU A 30 1.41 -0.14 5.82
N HIS A 31 2.37 -0.57 6.63
CA HIS A 31 2.19 -0.78 8.06
C HIS A 31 3.41 -0.35 8.85
N GLU A 32 3.23 -0.06 10.12
CA GLU A 32 4.29 0.24 11.07
C GLU A 32 4.86 -1.08 11.61
N ASP A 33 6.18 -1.17 11.73
CA ASP A 33 6.87 -2.28 12.40
C ASP A 33 6.92 -2.08 13.92
N VAL A 34 7.45 -3.07 14.64
CA VAL A 34 7.58 -3.04 16.11
C VAL A 34 8.45 -1.88 16.64
N ASN A 35 9.23 -1.23 15.77
CA ASN A 35 10.09 -0.10 16.12
C ASN A 35 9.48 1.25 15.69
N GLY A 36 8.22 1.28 15.28
CA GLY A 36 7.58 2.51 14.82
C GLY A 36 7.98 2.93 13.40
N ARG A 37 8.51 2.00 12.57
CA ARG A 37 8.96 2.33 11.20
C ARG A 37 7.99 1.81 10.17
N TRP A 38 7.58 2.68 9.25
CA TRP A 38 6.72 2.29 8.13
C TRP A 38 7.44 1.37 7.14
N ARG A 39 6.78 0.27 6.79
CA ARG A 39 7.25 -0.75 5.85
C ARG A 39 6.14 -1.21 4.93
N TRP A 40 6.54 -1.63 3.74
CA TRP A 40 5.68 -2.31 2.78
C TRP A 40 5.52 -3.80 3.14
N THR A 41 4.50 -4.47 2.58
CA THR A 41 4.24 -5.90 2.85
C THR A 41 5.38 -6.84 2.47
N ASN A 42 6.26 -6.43 1.55
CA ASN A 42 7.48 -7.18 1.19
C ASN A 42 8.67 -6.90 2.14
N GLY A 43 8.45 -6.13 3.21
CA GLY A 43 9.44 -5.79 4.22
C GLY A 43 10.35 -4.61 3.87
N THR A 44 10.23 -4.02 2.67
CA THR A 44 11.05 -2.86 2.31
C THR A 44 10.63 -1.63 3.11
N ALA A 45 11.61 -0.80 3.48
CA ALA A 45 11.35 0.41 4.23
C ALA A 45 10.60 1.43 3.36
N PHE A 46 9.60 2.08 3.96
CA PHE A 46 8.97 3.23 3.34
C PHE A 46 9.92 4.42 3.40
N ASN A 47 10.10 5.12 2.28
CA ASN A 47 11.01 6.25 2.15
C ASN A 47 10.40 7.59 2.61
N ASN A 48 9.20 7.57 3.21
CA ASN A 48 8.48 8.75 3.70
C ASN A 48 8.12 9.79 2.62
N TRP A 49 7.90 9.36 1.38
CA TRP A 49 7.56 10.28 0.27
C TRP A 49 6.15 10.92 0.40
N PHE A 50 5.28 10.38 1.27
CA PHE A 50 4.02 10.99 1.67
C PHE A 50 3.80 10.90 3.18
N GLU A 51 2.99 11.82 3.71
CA GLU A 51 2.59 11.86 5.11
C GLU A 51 1.51 10.79 5.42
N VAL A 52 1.68 10.07 6.53
CA VAL A 52 0.66 9.19 7.11
C VAL A 52 0.16 9.81 8.41
N ARG A 53 -1.12 10.15 8.49
CA ARG A 53 -1.72 10.78 9.69
C ARG A 53 -2.53 9.81 10.53
N GLY A 54 -2.53 9.97 11.85
CA GLY A 54 -3.31 9.11 12.75
C GLY A 54 -2.41 8.54 13.83
N GLY A 55 -2.83 7.43 14.43
CA GLY A 55 -2.10 6.82 15.55
C GLY A 55 -2.18 5.30 15.60
N GLY A 56 -2.49 4.65 14.47
CA GLY A 56 -2.51 3.20 14.39
C GLY A 56 -1.43 2.62 13.48
N PRO A 57 -1.11 1.32 13.63
CA PRO A 57 -0.01 0.68 12.91
C PRO A 57 -0.34 0.28 11.47
N CYS A 58 -1.60 0.38 11.02
CA CYS A 58 -1.98 0.06 9.64
C CYS A 58 -2.42 1.32 8.90
N ALA A 59 -1.95 1.50 7.67
CA ALA A 59 -2.30 2.65 6.84
C ALA A 59 -3.43 2.34 5.85
N TYR A 60 -4.36 3.28 5.72
CA TYR A 60 -5.46 3.25 4.78
C TYR A 60 -5.58 4.56 4.01
N ILE A 61 -6.24 4.51 2.87
CA ILE A 61 -6.57 5.67 2.04
C ILE A 61 -8.03 6.04 2.30
N ASN A 62 -8.27 7.29 2.70
CA ASN A 62 -9.60 7.88 2.80
C ASN A 62 -9.86 8.85 1.63
N GLN A 63 -10.94 9.61 1.66
CA GLN A 63 -11.29 10.53 0.56
C GLN A 63 -10.30 11.70 0.38
N GLU A 64 -9.62 12.11 1.44
CA GLU A 64 -8.76 13.29 1.44
C GLU A 64 -7.28 12.90 1.37
N ARG A 65 -6.87 11.96 2.23
CA ARG A 65 -5.47 11.72 2.59
C ARG A 65 -5.21 10.25 2.92
N ILE A 66 -3.95 9.96 3.18
CA ILE A 66 -3.52 8.71 3.78
C ILE A 66 -3.62 8.87 5.30
N SER A 67 -4.17 7.86 5.97
CA SER A 67 -4.33 7.88 7.42
C SER A 67 -4.05 6.50 8.02
N SER A 68 -3.93 6.41 9.33
CA SER A 68 -3.66 5.16 10.03
C SER A 68 -4.65 4.87 11.16
N ALA A 69 -4.86 3.59 11.43
CA ALA A 69 -5.78 3.08 12.45
C ALA A 69 -5.35 1.68 12.92
N PHE A 70 -5.97 1.17 13.99
CA PHE A 70 -5.74 -0.19 14.45
C PHE A 70 -6.12 -1.20 13.36
N CYS A 71 -5.24 -2.17 13.11
CA CYS A 71 -5.35 -3.12 11.99
C CYS A 71 -6.61 -3.99 12.04
N ASN A 72 -7.22 -4.16 13.21
CA ASN A 72 -8.48 -4.90 13.39
C ASN A 72 -9.73 -4.10 13.01
N THR A 73 -9.59 -2.82 12.62
CA THR A 73 -10.74 -2.01 12.20
C THR A 73 -11.22 -2.47 10.82
N GLU A 74 -12.52 -2.69 10.67
CA GLU A 74 -13.10 -3.07 9.38
C GLU A 74 -12.95 -1.93 8.35
N LYS A 75 -12.36 -2.28 7.20
CA LYS A 75 -12.25 -1.45 5.99
C LYS A 75 -12.15 -2.38 4.79
N TYR A 76 -12.41 -1.85 3.60
CA TYR A 76 -12.08 -2.56 2.35
C TYR A 76 -10.56 -2.61 2.17
N TRP A 77 -10.10 -3.27 1.10
CA TRP A 77 -8.67 -3.42 0.82
C TRP A 77 -8.38 -3.33 -0.67
N ILE A 78 -7.17 -2.89 -1.00
CA ILE A 78 -6.67 -2.85 -2.36
C ILE A 78 -5.45 -3.76 -2.44
N CYS A 79 -5.54 -4.77 -3.31
CA CYS A 79 -4.43 -5.66 -3.60
C CYS A 79 -3.85 -5.35 -4.97
N SER A 80 -2.55 -5.58 -5.12
CA SER A 80 -1.89 -5.58 -6.43
C SER A 80 -1.09 -6.85 -6.61
N ARG A 81 -0.82 -7.13 -7.89
CA ARG A 81 0.10 -8.18 -8.30
C ARG A 81 0.81 -7.72 -9.57
N PRO A 82 2.04 -8.19 -9.82
CA PRO A 82 2.69 -8.01 -11.10
C PRO A 82 1.80 -8.49 -12.25
N ASN A 83 1.80 -7.78 -13.37
CA ASN A 83 1.17 -8.31 -14.59
C ASN A 83 2.08 -9.39 -15.22
N LYS A 84 1.52 -10.20 -16.12
CA LYS A 84 2.24 -11.30 -16.77
C LYS A 84 3.53 -10.87 -17.47
N TYR A 85 3.58 -9.64 -17.97
CA TYR A 85 4.77 -9.10 -18.63
C TYR A 85 5.90 -8.84 -17.61
N VAL A 86 5.59 -8.24 -16.46
CA VAL A 86 6.55 -8.01 -15.38
C VAL A 86 7.05 -9.35 -14.82
N GLU A 87 6.15 -10.31 -14.59
CA GLU A 87 6.51 -11.66 -14.14
C GLU A 87 7.44 -12.36 -15.13
N TRP A 88 7.13 -12.29 -16.43
CA TRP A 88 7.97 -12.85 -17.49
C TRP A 88 9.37 -12.21 -17.49
N ARG A 89 9.45 -10.88 -17.42
CA ARG A 89 10.72 -10.15 -17.47
C ARG A 89 11.63 -10.51 -16.30
N GLN A 90 11.08 -10.65 -15.09
CA GLN A 90 11.85 -11.05 -13.90
C GLN A 90 12.44 -12.46 -14.01
N LYS A 91 11.79 -13.37 -14.75
CA LYS A 91 12.32 -14.72 -14.99
C LYS A 91 13.49 -14.74 -15.97
N ILE A 92 13.46 -13.88 -16.99
CA ILE A 92 14.51 -13.82 -18.02
C ILE A 92 15.73 -13.02 -17.53
N TYR A 93 15.49 -11.96 -16.76
CA TYR A 93 16.54 -11.06 -16.25
C TYR A 93 16.43 -10.90 -14.73
N PRO A 94 16.84 -11.92 -13.95
CA PRO A 94 16.89 -11.79 -12.50
C PRO A 94 17.91 -10.71 -12.10
N LYS A 95 17.56 -9.91 -11.09
CA LYS A 95 18.45 -8.92 -10.47
C LYS A 95 19.40 -9.57 -9.48
#